data_AF-A0A1E3Q7L1-F1
#
_entry.id   AF-A0A1E3Q7L1-F1
#
_cell.length_a   1.000
_cell.length_b   1.000
_cell.length_c   1.000
_cell.angle_alpha   90.00
_cell.angle_beta   90.00
_cell.angle_gamma   90.00
#
_symmetry.space_group_name_H-M   'P 1'
#
loop_
_entity.id
_entity.type
_entity.pdbx_description
1 polymer ?
#
loop_
_entity_poly.entity_id
_entity_poly.type
_entity_poly.pdbx_seq_one_letter_code
_entity_poly.pdbx_strand_id
1 'polypeptide(L)'
;MSGLDAARASIARYQKAHASRPAFDETKEWTLSKTVKPDWRPGDGASSAEWQTHAKIQIDPFEPGRTPNKNYKLLISAIVPRPIGFLSTISQDGTRANVAPFSYFELVATEPPTFIISVSGGLKDTVNNLVETNEGVLNVVSEWFIDAANYTAITSPPQVSEWDLAGLHQAPATKVRPPLVAESAFNIETKVVDVLDVKSPRSGAVVSRVFVLEGVHFHAREDVINDDRSSLDIAKLKPVGRIGGIAYCRVSDGFEIPRFDYAQQYEDDPAVRSIANQN
;
A
#
# COMPACT_ATOMS: atom_id res chain seq x y z
N MET A 1 -9.18 -1.56 32.22
CA MET A 1 -8.78 -2.76 31.46
C MET A 1 -7.32 -2.56 31.10
N SER A 2 -6.43 -3.49 31.48
CA SER A 2 -5.00 -3.35 31.14
C SER A 2 -4.81 -3.40 29.61
N GLY A 3 -3.68 -2.92 29.10
CA GLY A 3 -3.37 -3.02 27.66
C GLY A 3 -3.39 -4.47 27.16
N LEU A 4 -2.98 -5.41 28.01
CA LEU A 4 -2.97 -6.84 27.71
C LEU A 4 -4.38 -7.43 27.60
N ASP A 5 -5.28 -7.06 28.50
CA ASP A 5 -6.67 -7.54 28.46
C ASP A 5 -7.41 -7.00 27.22
N ALA A 6 -7.14 -5.75 26.84
CA ALA A 6 -7.70 -5.17 25.63
C ALA A 6 -7.20 -5.89 24.36
N ALA A 7 -5.90 -6.25 24.32
CA ALA A 7 -5.32 -7.03 23.23
C ALA A 7 -5.95 -8.44 23.14
N ARG A 8 -6.06 -9.15 24.26
CA ARG A 8 -6.72 -10.47 24.33
C ARG A 8 -8.17 -10.42 23.87
N ALA A 9 -8.93 -9.42 24.34
CA ALA A 9 -10.32 -9.24 23.91
C ALA A 9 -10.43 -8.94 22.40
N SER A 10 -9.46 -8.22 21.82
CA SER A 10 -9.41 -7.96 20.38
C SER A 10 -9.18 -9.24 19.57
N ILE A 11 -8.23 -10.08 20.00
CA ILE A 11 -7.94 -11.37 19.37
C ILE A 11 -9.16 -12.30 19.47
N ALA A 12 -9.82 -12.37 20.63
CA ALA A 12 -11.02 -13.20 20.79
C ALA A 12 -12.16 -12.77 19.85
N ARG A 13 -12.36 -11.44 19.65
CA ARG A 13 -13.34 -10.93 18.67
C ARG A 13 -12.96 -11.31 17.25
N TYR A 14 -11.68 -11.22 16.89
CA TYR A 14 -11.18 -11.66 15.59
C TYR A 14 -11.44 -13.15 15.37
N GLN A 15 -11.05 -14.01 16.31
CA GLN A 15 -11.22 -15.47 16.21
C GLN A 15 -12.69 -15.85 16.02
N LYS A 16 -13.61 -15.23 16.79
CA LYS A 16 -15.04 -15.45 16.62
C LYS A 16 -15.54 -15.07 15.23
N ALA A 17 -15.13 -13.90 14.72
CA ALA A 17 -15.52 -13.43 13.39
C ALA A 17 -14.86 -14.23 12.27
N HIS A 18 -13.64 -14.72 12.47
CA HIS A 18 -12.90 -15.53 11.52
C HIS A 18 -13.51 -16.92 11.37
N ALA A 19 -13.91 -17.55 12.48
CA ALA A 19 -14.54 -18.88 12.48
C ALA A 19 -15.88 -18.93 11.74
N SER A 20 -16.57 -17.79 11.57
CA SER A 20 -17.83 -17.71 10.82
C SER A 20 -17.66 -17.39 9.34
N ARG A 21 -16.43 -17.15 8.87
CA ARG A 21 -16.17 -16.81 7.46
C ARG A 21 -15.95 -18.08 6.64
N PRO A 22 -16.21 -18.03 5.33
CA PRO A 22 -15.78 -19.10 4.42
C PRO A 22 -14.27 -19.33 4.54
N ALA A 23 -13.84 -20.56 4.22
CA ALA A 23 -12.42 -20.88 4.05
C ALA A 23 -11.81 -20.00 2.95
N PHE A 24 -10.49 -19.81 3.01
CA PHE A 24 -9.77 -19.13 1.95
C PHE A 24 -9.91 -19.91 0.63
N ASP A 25 -10.35 -19.23 -0.43
CA ASP A 25 -10.55 -19.83 -1.74
C ASP A 25 -9.23 -19.84 -2.52
N GLU A 26 -8.52 -20.95 -2.44
CA GLU A 26 -7.24 -21.19 -3.13
C GLU A 26 -7.39 -21.31 -4.66
N THR A 27 -8.63 -21.44 -5.17
CA THR A 27 -8.88 -21.64 -6.60
C THR A 27 -9.05 -20.35 -7.38
N LYS A 28 -9.16 -19.21 -6.69
CA LYS A 28 -9.34 -17.91 -7.35
C LYS A 28 -8.03 -17.46 -7.99
N GLU A 29 -8.05 -17.35 -9.32
CA GLU A 29 -6.94 -16.88 -10.13
C GLU A 29 -7.22 -15.51 -10.74
N TRP A 30 -6.14 -14.80 -11.12
CA TRP A 30 -6.23 -13.51 -11.79
C TRP A 30 -6.98 -13.62 -13.12
N THR A 31 -7.97 -12.74 -13.33
CA THR A 31 -8.75 -12.70 -14.57
C THR A 31 -9.01 -11.28 -15.05
N LEU A 32 -9.11 -11.10 -16.37
CA LEU A 32 -9.52 -9.84 -16.99
C LEU A 32 -10.92 -9.97 -17.59
N SER A 33 -11.73 -8.95 -17.37
CA SER A 33 -13.08 -8.82 -17.90
C SER A 33 -13.21 -7.58 -18.79
N LYS A 34 -14.35 -7.45 -19.49
CA LYS A 34 -14.70 -6.21 -20.18
C LYS A 34 -14.98 -5.10 -19.15
N THR A 35 -14.77 -3.85 -19.54
CA THR A 35 -15.21 -2.70 -18.73
C THR A 35 -16.73 -2.73 -18.46
N VAL A 36 -17.17 -2.04 -17.41
CA VAL A 36 -18.57 -1.99 -16.95
C VAL A 36 -19.54 -1.58 -18.06
N LYS A 37 -19.14 -0.64 -18.93
CA LYS A 37 -19.93 -0.16 -20.07
C LYS A 37 -19.06 -0.14 -21.34
N PRO A 38 -18.97 -1.25 -22.09
CA PRO A 38 -18.09 -1.34 -23.26
C PRO A 38 -18.43 -0.39 -24.41
N ASP A 39 -19.67 0.10 -24.45
CA ASP A 39 -20.19 1.04 -25.44
C ASP A 39 -20.25 2.49 -24.94
N TRP A 40 -19.55 2.80 -23.83
CA TRP A 40 -19.45 4.15 -23.29
C TRP A 40 -18.87 5.12 -24.32
N ARG A 41 -19.43 6.34 -24.39
CA ARG A 41 -19.00 7.39 -25.31
C ARG A 41 -18.66 8.70 -24.57
N PRO A 42 -17.80 9.55 -25.15
CA PRO A 42 -17.56 10.89 -24.62
C PRO A 42 -18.86 11.65 -24.35
N GLY A 43 -19.03 12.11 -23.11
CA GLY A 43 -20.25 12.80 -22.65
C GLY A 43 -21.28 11.91 -21.93
N ASP A 44 -21.17 10.57 -21.98
CA ASP A 44 -22.13 9.67 -21.33
C ASP A 44 -22.18 9.79 -19.80
N GLY A 45 -21.12 10.32 -19.18
CA GLY A 45 -21.00 10.39 -17.73
C GLY A 45 -20.87 9.01 -17.09
N ALA A 46 -21.54 8.78 -15.95
CA ALA A 46 -21.47 7.52 -15.23
C ALA A 46 -22.24 6.39 -15.93
N SER A 47 -21.72 5.16 -15.85
CA SER A 47 -22.34 3.97 -16.44
C SER A 47 -23.68 3.57 -15.81
N SER A 48 -24.04 4.16 -14.68
CA SER A 48 -25.31 3.97 -13.96
C SER A 48 -25.74 5.29 -13.31
N ALA A 49 -27.05 5.49 -13.14
CA ALA A 49 -27.62 6.63 -12.40
C ALA A 49 -27.74 6.37 -10.89
N GLU A 50 -27.35 5.18 -10.40
CA GLU A 50 -27.48 4.81 -8.98
C GLU A 50 -26.80 5.80 -8.03
N TRP A 51 -25.71 6.46 -8.43
CA TRP A 51 -25.05 7.48 -7.62
C TRP A 51 -25.93 8.69 -7.29
N GLN A 52 -27.05 8.88 -7.99
CA GLN A 52 -28.01 9.97 -7.76
C GLN A 52 -29.08 9.61 -6.73
N THR A 53 -29.18 8.34 -6.30
CA THR A 53 -30.24 7.90 -5.37
C THR A 53 -30.03 8.44 -3.95
N HIS A 54 -28.83 8.89 -3.63
CA HIS A 54 -28.47 9.40 -2.30
C HIS A 54 -27.69 10.71 -2.40
N ALA A 55 -28.01 11.65 -1.50
CA ALA A 55 -27.29 12.91 -1.40
C ALA A 55 -25.90 12.70 -0.78
N LYS A 56 -24.92 13.51 -1.20
CA LYS A 56 -23.61 13.59 -0.55
C LYS A 56 -23.76 14.25 0.82
N ILE A 57 -23.21 13.61 1.86
CA ILE A 57 -23.15 14.17 3.21
C ILE A 57 -21.84 14.94 3.35
N GLN A 58 -21.93 16.18 3.86
CA GLN A 58 -20.76 16.98 4.20
C GLN A 58 -20.22 16.56 5.56
N ILE A 59 -18.90 16.39 5.65
CA ILE A 59 -18.20 16.04 6.88
C ILE A 59 -16.98 16.95 7.00
N ASP A 60 -16.97 17.84 7.99
CA ASP A 60 -15.78 18.62 8.31
C ASP A 60 -14.85 17.77 9.22
N PRO A 61 -13.60 17.47 8.81
CA PRO A 61 -12.65 16.69 9.62
C PRO A 61 -12.30 17.37 10.96
N PHE A 62 -12.64 18.65 11.14
CA PHE A 62 -12.40 19.46 12.31
C PHE A 62 -13.66 19.86 13.09
N GLU A 63 -14.85 19.37 12.69
CA GLU A 63 -16.11 19.70 13.37
C GLU A 63 -16.07 19.40 14.89
N PRO A 64 -16.80 20.17 15.72
CA PRO A 64 -16.88 19.92 17.16
C PRO A 64 -17.27 18.47 17.50
N GLY A 65 -16.53 17.82 18.40
CA GLY A 65 -16.80 16.44 18.83
C GLY A 65 -16.30 15.34 17.88
N ARG A 66 -15.69 15.70 16.74
CA ARG A 66 -15.01 14.74 15.86
C ARG A 66 -13.55 14.53 16.27
N THR A 67 -13.13 13.26 16.34
CA THR A 67 -11.79 12.87 16.77
C THR A 67 -10.92 12.42 15.58
N PRO A 68 -9.58 12.50 15.69
CA PRO A 68 -8.67 11.94 14.68
C PRO A 68 -8.94 10.46 14.39
N ASN A 69 -9.37 9.67 15.38
CA ASN A 69 -9.72 8.26 15.17
C ASN A 69 -10.95 8.07 14.28
N LYS A 70 -11.95 8.98 14.32
CA LYS A 70 -13.08 8.95 13.36
C LYS A 70 -12.61 9.25 11.94
N ASN A 71 -11.69 10.22 11.78
CA ASN A 71 -11.05 10.51 10.49
C ASN A 71 -10.25 9.31 9.99
N TYR A 72 -9.42 8.71 10.85
CA TYR A 72 -8.65 7.52 10.53
C TYR A 72 -9.54 6.40 9.99
N LYS A 73 -10.59 6.00 10.73
CA LYS A 73 -11.51 4.94 10.30
C LYS A 73 -12.18 5.24 8.96
N LEU A 74 -12.60 6.50 8.75
CA LEU A 74 -13.22 6.92 7.49
C LEU A 74 -12.21 6.85 6.33
N LEU A 75 -11.01 7.41 6.50
CA LEU A 75 -10.00 7.48 5.44
C LEU A 75 -9.47 6.09 5.06
N ILE A 76 -9.19 5.20 6.03
CA ILE A 76 -8.71 3.85 5.71
C ILE A 76 -9.77 2.92 5.11
N SER A 77 -11.06 3.31 5.19
CA SER A 77 -12.14 2.58 4.51
C SER A 77 -12.49 3.18 3.16
N ALA A 78 -12.24 4.47 2.95
CA ALA A 78 -12.47 5.17 1.68
C ALA A 78 -11.30 5.02 0.68
N ILE A 79 -10.06 5.06 1.16
CA ILE A 79 -8.86 4.96 0.32
C ILE A 79 -8.42 3.51 0.33
N VAL A 80 -8.95 2.72 -0.61
CA VAL A 80 -8.74 1.28 -0.75
C VAL A 80 -8.76 0.85 -2.22
N PRO A 81 -8.05 -0.23 -2.60
CA PRO A 81 -7.03 -0.90 -1.80
C PRO A 81 -5.79 -0.03 -1.63
N ARG A 82 -5.11 -0.12 -0.48
CA ARG A 82 -3.81 0.53 -0.30
C ARG A 82 -2.69 -0.46 -0.53
N PRO A 83 -1.68 -0.15 -1.37
CA PRO A 83 -0.48 -0.96 -1.43
C PRO A 83 0.25 -0.93 -0.08
N ILE A 84 1.04 -1.96 0.18
CA ILE A 84 1.76 -2.14 1.45
C ILE A 84 3.24 -1.92 1.16
N GLY A 85 3.80 -0.84 1.70
CA GLY A 85 5.24 -0.67 1.78
C GLY A 85 5.78 -1.56 2.88
N PHE A 86 6.20 -2.79 2.54
CA PHE A 86 6.86 -3.68 3.48
C PHE A 86 8.35 -3.38 3.48
N LEU A 87 8.78 -2.64 4.50
CA LEU A 87 10.07 -1.97 4.49
C LEU A 87 11.05 -2.68 5.42
N SER A 88 12.17 -3.13 4.86
CA SER A 88 13.33 -3.55 5.63
C SER A 88 14.28 -2.37 5.85
N THR A 89 14.82 -2.28 7.05
CA THR A 89 15.85 -1.31 7.44
C THR A 89 16.91 -1.98 8.31
N ILE A 90 18.01 -1.28 8.55
CA ILE A 90 19.10 -1.76 9.40
C ILE A 90 19.56 -0.65 10.34
N SER A 91 20.01 -1.01 11.54
CA SER A 91 20.61 -0.08 12.49
C SER A 91 21.91 0.51 11.95
N GLN A 92 22.30 1.69 12.44
CA GLN A 92 23.52 2.37 12.00
C GLN A 92 24.79 1.50 12.10
N ASP A 93 24.90 0.72 13.17
CA ASP A 93 26.01 -0.21 13.45
C ASP A 93 25.95 -1.52 12.62
N GLY A 94 24.87 -1.72 11.85
CA GLY A 94 24.66 -2.90 11.01
C GLY A 94 24.30 -4.18 11.79
N THR A 95 24.09 -4.11 13.11
CA THR A 95 23.89 -5.30 13.95
C THR A 95 22.45 -5.80 13.97
N ARG A 96 21.47 -4.95 13.68
CA ARG A 96 20.04 -5.29 13.74
C ARG A 96 19.32 -4.88 12.48
N ALA A 97 18.71 -5.85 11.81
CA ALA A 97 17.73 -5.60 10.76
C ALA A 97 16.32 -5.61 11.35
N ASN A 98 15.48 -4.69 10.87
CA ASN A 98 14.06 -4.62 11.15
C ASN A 98 13.28 -4.77 9.85
N VAL A 99 12.03 -5.21 9.95
CA VAL A 99 11.10 -5.23 8.82
C VAL A 99 9.69 -4.97 9.32
N ALA A 100 8.93 -4.09 8.64
CA ALA A 100 7.59 -3.74 9.08
C ALA A 100 6.69 -3.26 7.92
N PRO A 101 5.36 -3.48 7.99
CA PRO A 101 4.43 -3.07 6.95
C PRO A 101 3.88 -1.66 7.20
N PHE A 102 3.78 -0.88 6.14
CA PHE A 102 3.18 0.45 6.15
C PHE A 102 2.22 0.60 4.98
N SER A 103 0.93 0.80 5.25
CA SER A 103 -0.07 0.99 4.19
C SER A 103 -0.24 2.45 3.76
N TYR A 104 0.57 3.37 4.26
CA TYR A 104 0.65 4.75 3.76
C TYR A 104 1.88 4.84 2.86
N PHE A 105 1.83 4.10 1.76
CA PHE A 105 2.89 3.90 0.79
C PHE A 105 2.34 4.17 -0.61
N GLU A 106 3.12 4.78 -1.51
CA GLU A 106 2.74 5.01 -2.91
C GLU A 106 3.95 5.22 -3.83
N LEU A 107 3.79 4.95 -5.13
CA LEU A 107 4.72 5.34 -6.20
C LEU A 107 4.50 6.82 -6.56
N VAL A 108 5.58 7.59 -6.67
CA VAL A 108 5.54 9.04 -6.96
C VAL A 108 6.02 9.37 -8.37
N ALA A 109 7.15 8.80 -8.79
CA ALA A 109 7.74 9.07 -10.10
C ALA A 109 8.45 7.83 -10.63
N THR A 110 8.59 7.74 -11.95
CA THR A 110 9.33 6.66 -12.62
C THR A 110 10.74 7.06 -13.03
N GLU A 111 11.06 8.36 -13.04
CA GLU A 111 12.40 8.89 -13.36
C GLU A 111 12.72 10.14 -12.49
N PRO A 112 13.62 10.04 -11.49
CA PRO A 112 14.11 8.76 -10.96
C PRO A 112 12.96 7.98 -10.30
N PRO A 113 13.04 6.63 -10.20
CA PRO A 113 12.05 5.84 -9.48
C PRO A 113 11.91 6.35 -8.03
N THR A 114 10.75 6.91 -7.69
CA THR A 114 10.55 7.60 -6.41
C THR A 114 9.30 7.09 -5.72
N PHE A 115 9.40 6.84 -4.43
CA PHE A 115 8.33 6.33 -3.59
C PHE A 115 8.17 7.19 -2.35
N ILE A 116 6.99 7.12 -1.73
CA ILE A 116 6.77 7.71 -0.41
C ILE A 116 6.33 6.65 0.58
N ILE A 117 6.77 6.80 1.83
CA ILE A 117 6.25 6.04 2.96
C ILE A 117 6.00 6.99 4.13
N SER A 118 4.80 6.96 4.69
CA SER A 118 4.41 7.74 5.86
C SER A 118 4.36 6.83 7.09
N VAL A 119 5.23 7.11 8.06
CA VAL A 119 5.29 6.40 9.32
C VAL A 119 4.58 7.22 10.38
N SER A 120 3.47 6.71 10.91
CA SER A 120 2.71 7.34 12.00
C SER A 120 3.01 6.70 13.35
N GLY A 121 2.91 7.48 14.43
CA GLY A 121 2.89 6.94 15.81
C GLY A 121 4.16 7.10 16.65
N GLY A 122 5.22 7.72 16.12
CA GLY A 122 6.45 8.04 16.86
C GLY A 122 7.29 6.81 17.27
N LEU A 123 8.62 6.97 17.25
CA LEU A 123 9.62 6.02 17.78
C LEU A 123 9.46 4.54 17.32
N LYS A 124 9.32 4.31 16.02
CA LYS A 124 9.61 2.98 15.45
C LYS A 124 11.09 2.90 15.10
N ASP A 125 11.72 1.75 15.33
CA ASP A 125 13.11 1.53 14.93
C ASP A 125 13.31 1.79 13.43
N THR A 126 12.31 1.46 12.60
CA THR A 126 12.29 1.82 11.17
C THR A 126 12.58 3.31 10.92
N VAL A 127 12.00 4.21 11.71
CA VAL A 127 12.19 5.67 11.55
C VAL A 127 13.63 6.06 11.89
N ASN A 128 14.16 5.54 13.00
CA ASN A 128 15.51 5.82 13.43
C ASN A 128 16.53 5.29 12.41
N ASN A 129 16.35 4.03 11.99
CA ASN A 129 17.19 3.39 10.98
C ASN A 129 17.19 4.18 9.67
N LEU A 130 16.03 4.60 9.15
CA LEU A 130 15.97 5.40 7.92
C LEU A 130 16.70 6.74 8.05
N VAL A 131 16.56 7.43 9.18
CA VAL A 131 17.23 8.72 9.42
C VAL A 131 18.75 8.54 9.57
N GLU A 132 19.19 7.49 10.25
CA GLU A 132 20.61 7.24 10.54
C GLU A 132 21.37 6.65 9.35
N THR A 133 20.70 5.86 8.51
CA THR A 133 21.32 5.10 7.42
C THR A 133 21.03 5.66 6.04
N ASN A 134 19.93 6.38 5.86
CA ASN A 134 19.37 6.78 4.57
C ASN A 134 19.17 5.62 3.59
N GLU A 135 18.98 4.39 4.10
CA GLU A 135 18.86 3.17 3.30
C GLU A 135 17.64 2.36 3.73
N GLY A 136 16.99 1.71 2.76
CA GLY A 136 15.86 0.82 3.00
C GLY A 136 15.62 -0.12 1.83
N VAL A 137 14.86 -1.19 2.05
CA VAL A 137 14.37 -2.06 0.97
C VAL A 137 12.85 -2.16 1.06
N LEU A 138 12.15 -1.74 0.00
CA LEU A 138 10.71 -1.98 -0.15
C LEU A 138 10.49 -3.36 -0.77
N ASN A 139 9.54 -4.10 -0.23
CA ASN A 139 9.25 -5.48 -0.64
C ASN A 139 7.75 -5.57 -0.98
N VAL A 140 7.41 -6.11 -2.15
CA VAL A 140 6.01 -6.36 -2.50
C VAL A 140 5.51 -7.54 -1.69
N VAL A 141 4.38 -7.36 -0.99
CA VAL A 141 3.75 -8.41 -0.20
C VAL A 141 2.82 -9.25 -1.07
N SER A 142 3.03 -10.55 -1.04
CA SER A 142 2.26 -11.54 -1.79
C SER A 142 1.46 -12.44 -0.85
N GLU A 143 0.43 -13.08 -1.38
CA GLU A 143 -0.50 -13.93 -0.61
C GLU A 143 0.22 -15.00 0.24
N TRP A 144 1.29 -15.62 -0.27
CA TRP A 144 1.97 -16.74 0.39
C TRP A 144 2.72 -16.38 1.68
N PHE A 145 2.93 -15.09 1.97
CA PHE A 145 3.62 -14.67 3.20
C PHE A 145 2.92 -13.51 3.93
N ILE A 146 1.64 -13.25 3.63
CA ILE A 146 0.88 -12.14 4.24
C ILE A 146 0.76 -12.26 5.76
N ASP A 147 0.57 -13.47 6.29
CA ASP A 147 0.44 -13.66 7.74
C ASP A 147 1.76 -13.33 8.47
N ALA A 148 2.89 -13.76 7.91
CA ALA A 148 4.22 -13.41 8.40
C ALA A 148 4.46 -11.91 8.31
N ALA A 149 4.20 -11.29 7.15
CA ALA A 149 4.32 -9.84 6.96
C ALA A 149 3.42 -9.06 7.94
N ASN A 150 2.18 -9.49 8.16
CA ASN A 150 1.28 -8.88 9.12
C ASN A 150 1.77 -9.03 10.57
N TYR A 151 2.40 -10.15 10.93
CA TYR A 151 2.91 -10.39 12.28
C TYR A 151 4.01 -9.40 12.67
N THR A 152 4.83 -8.96 11.71
CA THR A 152 5.87 -7.93 11.93
C THR A 152 5.30 -6.55 12.31
N ALA A 153 3.97 -6.35 12.24
CA ALA A 153 3.32 -5.16 12.77
C ALA A 153 3.19 -5.16 14.32
N ILE A 154 3.65 -6.21 15.00
CA ILE A 154 3.70 -6.30 16.45
C ILE A 154 4.51 -5.13 17.05
N THR A 155 4.16 -4.73 18.28
CA THR A 155 4.95 -3.76 19.04
C THR A 155 6.06 -4.51 19.80
N SER A 156 7.12 -4.86 19.08
CA SER A 156 8.36 -5.44 19.60
C SER A 156 9.18 -4.40 20.37
N PRO A 157 9.91 -4.80 21.43
CA PRO A 157 11.00 -4.00 21.97
C PRO A 157 12.14 -3.84 20.93
N PRO A 158 12.92 -2.74 20.96
CA PRO A 158 13.99 -2.48 19.97
C PRO A 158 15.08 -3.56 19.84
N GLN A 159 15.18 -4.45 20.84
CA GLN A 159 16.16 -5.53 20.87
C GLN A 159 15.66 -6.81 20.18
N VAL A 160 14.38 -6.89 19.82
CA VAL A 160 13.77 -8.08 19.23
C VAL A 160 13.52 -7.84 17.76
N SER A 161 14.16 -8.63 16.90
CA SER A 161 13.98 -8.54 15.45
C SER A 161 12.64 -9.16 15.04
N GLU A 162 11.89 -8.45 14.21
CA GLU A 162 10.65 -8.96 13.63
C GLU A 162 10.88 -10.13 12.65
N TRP A 163 12.08 -10.23 12.08
CA TRP A 163 12.47 -11.28 11.13
C TRP A 163 12.29 -12.68 11.74
N ASP A 164 12.93 -12.93 12.88
CA ASP A 164 12.87 -14.23 13.57
C ASP A 164 11.47 -14.54 14.07
N LEU A 165 10.76 -13.52 14.56
CA LEU A 165 9.39 -13.64 15.05
C LEU A 165 8.39 -14.01 13.96
N ALA A 166 8.59 -13.50 12.74
CA ALA A 166 7.75 -13.77 11.59
C ALA A 166 8.20 -14.99 10.77
N GLY A 167 9.43 -15.50 11.01
CA GLY A 167 10.01 -16.60 10.24
C GLY A 167 10.36 -16.22 8.80
N LEU A 168 10.65 -14.94 8.55
CA LEU A 168 11.02 -14.42 7.22
C LEU A 168 12.54 -14.54 7.00
N HIS A 169 12.95 -14.71 5.75
CA HIS A 169 14.35 -14.91 5.39
C HIS A 169 14.97 -13.68 4.73
N GLN A 170 16.16 -13.32 5.21
CA GLN A 170 16.94 -12.23 4.66
C GLN A 170 17.72 -12.70 3.42
N ALA A 171 17.70 -11.90 2.35
CA ALA A 171 18.59 -12.06 1.20
C ALA A 171 19.48 -10.81 1.03
N PRO A 172 20.71 -10.94 0.51
CA PRO A 172 21.63 -9.82 0.37
C PRO A 172 21.15 -8.82 -0.69
N ALA A 173 21.29 -7.53 -0.37
CA ALA A 173 21.10 -6.44 -1.31
C ALA A 173 22.40 -6.13 -2.10
N THR A 174 22.28 -5.43 -3.23
CA THR A 174 23.38 -5.10 -4.15
C THR A 174 23.98 -3.70 -3.89
N LYS A 175 23.16 -2.73 -3.54
CA LYS A 175 23.47 -1.28 -3.46
C LYS A 175 23.27 -0.67 -2.07
N VAL A 176 22.49 -1.31 -1.20
CA VAL A 176 22.22 -0.85 0.18
C VAL A 176 22.53 -1.93 1.23
N ARG A 177 22.59 -1.55 2.50
CA ARG A 177 22.86 -2.50 3.60
C ARG A 177 21.64 -3.30 4.09
N PRO A 178 20.42 -2.74 4.19
CA PRO A 178 19.27 -3.50 4.64
C PRO A 178 19.01 -4.72 3.73
N PRO A 179 18.66 -5.88 4.29
CA PRO A 179 18.41 -7.08 3.50
C PRO A 179 17.10 -7.00 2.71
N LEU A 180 17.03 -7.77 1.63
CA LEU A 180 15.80 -8.08 0.93
C LEU A 180 14.98 -9.10 1.74
N VAL A 181 13.66 -9.09 1.58
CA VAL A 181 12.80 -10.20 2.01
C VAL A 181 12.81 -11.26 0.91
N ALA A 182 13.40 -12.42 1.20
CA ALA A 182 13.57 -13.50 0.21
C ALA A 182 12.24 -14.09 -0.29
N GLU A 183 11.19 -14.04 0.52
CA GLU A 183 9.84 -14.46 0.15
C GLU A 183 9.17 -13.49 -0.83
N SER A 184 9.63 -12.25 -0.93
CA SER A 184 9.05 -11.27 -1.84
C SER A 184 9.51 -11.53 -3.28
N ALA A 185 8.57 -11.53 -4.22
CA ALA A 185 8.90 -11.71 -5.63
C ALA A 185 9.40 -10.42 -6.31
N PHE A 186 9.28 -9.26 -5.66
CA PHE A 186 9.80 -7.99 -6.16
C PHE A 186 10.28 -7.09 -5.02
N ASN A 187 11.56 -6.73 -5.05
CA ASN A 187 12.21 -5.88 -4.07
C ASN A 187 12.79 -4.63 -4.74
N ILE A 188 12.80 -3.54 -3.99
CA ILE A 188 13.34 -2.26 -4.42
C ILE A 188 14.30 -1.78 -3.34
N GLU A 189 15.58 -1.74 -3.67
CA GLU A 189 16.57 -1.07 -2.84
C GLU A 189 16.41 0.43 -2.97
N THR A 190 16.42 1.14 -1.84
CA THR A 190 16.11 2.57 -1.80
C THR A 190 17.09 3.39 -0.98
N LYS A 191 17.25 4.65 -1.37
CA LYS A 191 17.90 5.69 -0.58
C LYS A 191 16.90 6.77 -0.16
N VAL A 192 17.04 7.28 1.05
CA VAL A 192 16.25 8.42 1.51
C VAL A 192 16.77 9.69 0.82
N VAL A 193 15.87 10.41 0.15
CA VAL A 193 16.20 11.69 -0.53
C VAL A 193 15.56 12.89 0.16
N ASP A 194 14.45 12.70 0.86
CA ASP A 194 13.82 13.76 1.66
C ASP A 194 13.01 13.19 2.83
N VAL A 195 12.81 14.01 3.86
CA VAL A 195 12.08 13.67 5.08
C VAL A 195 11.21 14.84 5.51
N LEU A 196 9.89 14.63 5.55
CA LEU A 196 8.91 15.66 5.90
C LEU A 196 8.15 15.29 7.17
N ASP A 197 8.08 16.23 8.12
CA ASP A 197 7.29 16.08 9.34
C ASP A 197 5.88 16.66 9.17
N VAL A 198 4.87 15.79 9.29
CA VAL A 198 3.45 16.18 9.28
C VAL A 198 3.04 16.56 10.69
N LYS A 199 2.63 17.82 10.87
CA LYS A 199 2.21 18.36 12.17
C LYS A 199 0.69 18.38 12.31
N SER A 200 0.21 18.01 13.48
CA SER A 200 -1.20 18.16 13.84
C SER A 200 -1.55 19.65 14.00
N PRO A 201 -2.58 20.17 13.31
CA PRO A 201 -3.02 21.54 13.54
C PRO A 201 -3.67 21.72 14.92
N ARG A 202 -4.10 20.63 15.59
CA ARG A 202 -4.73 20.68 16.92
C ARG A 202 -3.71 20.78 18.06
N SER A 203 -2.53 20.18 17.90
CA SER A 203 -1.53 20.05 18.97
C SER A 203 -0.15 20.59 18.62
N GLY A 204 0.13 20.89 17.35
CA GLY A 204 1.45 21.26 16.84
C GLY A 204 2.47 20.11 16.78
N ALA A 205 2.15 18.95 17.37
CA ALA A 205 3.02 17.79 17.42
C ALA A 205 3.18 17.13 16.05
N VAL A 206 4.36 16.55 15.79
CA VAL A 206 4.60 15.68 14.64
C VAL A 206 3.80 14.40 14.83
N VAL A 207 2.84 14.14 13.93
CA VAL A 207 1.97 12.95 13.96
C VAL A 207 2.42 11.88 12.98
N SER A 208 3.19 12.26 11.96
CA SER A 208 3.81 11.34 11.03
C SER A 208 5.08 11.95 10.43
N ARG A 209 6.02 11.09 10.07
CA ARG A 209 7.17 11.42 9.23
C ARG A 209 7.01 10.74 7.89
N VAL A 210 7.08 11.51 6.82
CA VAL A 210 7.03 11.05 5.43
C VAL A 210 8.46 10.97 4.93
N PHE A 211 8.83 9.82 4.41
CA PHE A 211 10.11 9.60 3.76
C PHE A 211 9.89 9.53 2.26
N VAL A 212 10.69 10.30 1.51
CA VAL A 212 10.81 10.17 0.06
C VAL A 212 12.00 9.27 -0.22
N LEU A 213 11.74 8.21 -0.97
CA LEU A 213 12.69 7.12 -1.22
C LEU A 213 12.97 7.02 -2.72
N GLU A 214 14.23 7.14 -3.13
CA GLU A 214 14.66 6.88 -4.50
C GLU A 214 15.05 5.41 -4.65
N GLY A 215 14.48 4.71 -5.62
CA GLY A 215 14.83 3.34 -5.98
C GLY A 215 16.14 3.29 -6.76
N VAL A 216 17.13 2.58 -6.20
CA VAL A 216 18.49 2.49 -6.76
C VAL A 216 18.83 1.10 -7.33
N HIS A 217 18.00 0.09 -7.04
CA HIS A 217 18.12 -1.25 -7.62
C HIS A 217 16.81 -2.04 -7.47
N PHE A 218 16.49 -2.89 -8.44
CA PHE A 218 15.32 -3.76 -8.40
C PHE A 218 15.73 -5.23 -8.47
N HIS A 219 15.01 -6.08 -7.74
CA HIS A 219 15.12 -7.53 -7.81
C HIS A 219 13.74 -8.08 -8.14
N ALA A 220 13.66 -8.98 -9.13
CA ALA A 220 12.42 -9.63 -9.50
C ALA A 220 12.66 -11.13 -9.63
N ARG A 221 11.69 -11.93 -9.16
CA ARG A 221 11.71 -13.39 -9.35
C ARG A 221 11.57 -13.71 -10.84
N GLU A 222 12.41 -14.62 -11.33
CA GLU A 222 12.57 -14.87 -12.77
C GLU A 222 11.27 -15.29 -13.49
N ASP A 223 10.39 -16.03 -12.80
CA ASP A 223 9.13 -16.50 -13.34
C ASP A 223 8.05 -15.42 -13.36
N VAL A 224 8.21 -14.37 -12.54
CA VAL A 224 7.24 -13.28 -12.39
C VAL A 224 7.53 -12.15 -13.38
N ILE A 225 8.80 -11.87 -13.68
CA ILE A 225 9.17 -10.82 -14.62
C ILE A 225 9.18 -11.32 -16.06
N ASN A 226 8.76 -10.48 -17.01
CA ASN A 226 8.82 -10.79 -18.43
C ASN A 226 10.23 -10.65 -19.01
N ASP A 227 10.45 -11.16 -20.23
CA ASP A 227 11.78 -11.24 -20.86
C ASP A 227 12.48 -9.88 -21.04
N ASP A 228 11.73 -8.82 -21.34
CA ASP A 228 12.27 -7.47 -21.51
C ASP A 228 12.39 -6.67 -20.19
N ARG A 229 11.98 -7.28 -19.07
CA ARG A 229 12.04 -6.72 -17.71
C ARG A 229 11.22 -5.44 -17.51
N SER A 230 10.16 -5.26 -18.29
CA SER A 230 9.28 -4.09 -18.20
C SER A 230 8.00 -4.34 -17.40
N SER A 231 7.63 -5.60 -17.14
CA SER A 231 6.37 -5.92 -16.46
C SER A 231 6.45 -7.19 -15.60
N LEU A 232 5.58 -7.24 -14.59
CA LEU A 232 5.40 -8.38 -13.70
C LEU A 232 4.06 -9.06 -13.97
N ASP A 233 4.07 -10.40 -14.01
CA ASP A 233 2.88 -11.24 -14.09
C ASP A 233 2.11 -11.20 -12.77
N ILE A 234 0.96 -10.52 -12.76
CA ILE A 234 0.10 -10.34 -11.58
C ILE A 234 -0.36 -11.69 -11.02
N ALA A 235 -0.63 -12.67 -11.89
CA ALA A 235 -1.12 -13.99 -11.47
C ALA A 235 -0.06 -14.75 -10.66
N LYS A 236 1.23 -14.52 -10.94
CA LYS A 236 2.35 -15.11 -10.20
C LYS A 236 2.82 -14.24 -9.04
N LEU A 237 2.70 -12.91 -9.16
CA LEU A 237 3.04 -11.95 -8.10
C LEU A 237 2.08 -12.06 -6.91
N LYS A 238 0.79 -12.38 -7.16
CA LYS A 238 -0.29 -12.48 -6.17
C LYS A 238 -0.24 -11.38 -5.10
N PRO A 239 -0.20 -10.08 -5.49
CA PRO A 239 -0.05 -8.99 -4.54
C PRO A 239 -1.30 -8.81 -3.69
N VAL A 240 -1.13 -8.35 -2.45
CA VAL A 240 -2.24 -8.06 -1.54
C VAL A 240 -2.33 -6.59 -1.17
N GLY A 241 -3.57 -6.10 -1.05
CA GLY A 241 -3.87 -4.74 -0.64
C GLY A 241 -4.41 -4.67 0.78
N ARG A 242 -4.13 -3.58 1.49
CA ARG A 242 -4.75 -3.31 2.79
C ARG A 242 -6.06 -2.56 2.59
N ILE A 243 -7.12 -3.01 3.28
CA ILE A 243 -8.43 -2.35 3.26
C ILE A 243 -8.89 -1.96 4.68
N GLY A 244 -10.10 -1.43 4.82
CA GLY A 244 -10.62 -0.89 6.08
C GLY A 244 -10.44 -1.82 7.29
N GLY A 245 -10.11 -1.23 8.45
CA GLY A 245 -9.87 -1.97 9.68
C GLY A 245 -8.66 -2.91 9.60
N ILE A 246 -8.88 -4.19 9.87
CA ILE A 246 -7.85 -5.25 9.85
C ILE A 246 -7.91 -6.13 8.59
N ALA A 247 -8.75 -5.78 7.62
CA ALA A 247 -8.96 -6.61 6.44
C ALA A 247 -7.91 -6.33 5.35
N TYR A 248 -7.66 -7.36 4.55
CA TYR A 248 -6.82 -7.35 3.35
C TYR A 248 -7.68 -7.79 2.15
N CYS A 249 -7.23 -7.46 0.94
CA CYS A 249 -7.81 -7.94 -0.31
C CYS A 249 -6.73 -8.56 -1.20
N ARG A 250 -7.17 -9.48 -2.06
CA ARG A 250 -6.36 -10.03 -3.16
C ARG A 250 -6.55 -9.20 -4.41
N VAL A 251 -5.55 -9.16 -5.27
CA VAL A 251 -5.70 -8.66 -6.65
C VAL A 251 -6.03 -9.87 -7.54
N SER A 252 -7.32 -10.19 -7.65
CA SER A 252 -7.81 -11.42 -8.29
C SER A 252 -8.58 -11.21 -9.59
N ASP A 253 -9.01 -9.99 -9.88
CA ASP A 253 -9.75 -9.68 -11.09
C ASP A 253 -9.58 -8.20 -11.47
N GLY A 254 -9.74 -7.91 -12.75
CA GLY A 254 -9.64 -6.56 -13.30
C GLY A 254 -10.35 -6.41 -14.64
N PHE A 255 -10.23 -5.22 -15.22
CA PHE A 255 -10.68 -4.88 -16.56
C PHE A 255 -9.78 -3.79 -17.13
N GLU A 256 -9.67 -3.74 -18.44
CA GLU A 256 -8.83 -2.76 -19.14
C GLU A 256 -9.68 -1.61 -19.68
N ILE A 257 -9.15 -0.40 -19.58
CA ILE A 257 -9.71 0.81 -20.20
C ILE A 257 -8.55 1.50 -20.92
N PRO A 258 -8.67 1.78 -22.23
CA PRO A 258 -7.62 2.46 -22.96
C PRO A 258 -7.47 3.89 -22.48
N ARG A 259 -6.23 4.39 -22.52
CA ARG A 259 -5.96 5.82 -22.38
C ARG A 259 -6.15 6.48 -23.76
N PHE A 260 -7.20 7.27 -23.90
CA PHE A 260 -7.45 8.01 -25.13
C PHE A 260 -6.54 9.23 -25.25
N ASP A 261 -6.04 9.47 -26.46
CA ASP A 261 -5.34 10.72 -26.81
C ASP A 261 -6.35 11.78 -27.29
N TYR A 262 -6.24 13.00 -26.79
CA TYR A 262 -7.21 14.05 -27.12
C TYR A 262 -7.19 14.43 -28.61
N ALA A 263 -6.02 14.56 -29.23
CA ALA A 263 -5.93 14.98 -30.63
C ALA A 263 -6.57 13.92 -31.53
N GLN A 264 -6.25 12.65 -31.28
CA GLN A 264 -6.90 11.53 -31.95
C GLN A 264 -8.42 11.55 -31.75
N GLN A 265 -8.91 11.70 -30.51
CA GLN A 265 -10.35 11.73 -30.24
C GLN A 265 -11.06 12.92 -30.89
N TYR A 266 -10.42 14.08 -30.95
CA TYR A 266 -10.96 15.26 -31.64
C TYR A 266 -11.04 15.06 -33.16
N GLU A 267 -10.11 14.33 -33.76
CA GLU A 267 -10.16 14.00 -35.19
C GLU A 267 -11.21 12.93 -35.49
N ASP A 268 -11.31 11.90 -34.65
CA ASP A 268 -12.09 10.70 -34.94
C ASP A 268 -13.55 10.78 -34.47
N ASP A 269 -13.85 11.49 -33.37
CA ASP A 269 -15.18 11.49 -32.73
C ASP A 269 -15.91 12.84 -32.88
N PRO A 270 -17.01 12.91 -33.67
CA PRO A 270 -17.83 14.11 -33.79
C PRO A 270 -18.41 14.62 -32.47
N ALA A 271 -18.70 13.74 -31.50
CA ALA A 271 -19.22 14.14 -30.20
C ALA A 271 -18.15 14.90 -29.41
N VAL A 272 -16.90 14.44 -29.44
CA VAL A 272 -15.77 15.14 -28.82
C VAL A 272 -15.59 16.52 -29.42
N ARG A 273 -15.61 16.65 -30.75
CA ARG A 273 -15.56 17.97 -31.41
C ARG A 273 -16.70 18.88 -31.01
N SER A 274 -17.93 18.34 -31.00
CA SER A 274 -19.11 19.13 -30.64
C SER A 274 -19.00 19.65 -29.21
N ILE A 275 -18.61 18.80 -28.26
CA ILE A 275 -18.43 19.17 -26.84
C ILE A 275 -17.30 20.18 -26.68
N ALA A 276 -16.17 19.97 -27.35
CA ALA A 276 -15.00 20.84 -27.25
C ALA A 276 -15.27 22.24 -27.81
N ASN A 277 -16.09 22.36 -28.87
CA ASN A 277 -16.42 23.64 -29.51
C ASN A 277 -17.61 24.39 -28.85
N GLN A 278 -18.19 23.85 -27.78
CA GLN A 278 -19.30 24.47 -27.03
C GLN A 278 -18.83 25.40 -25.89
N ASN A 279 -17.54 25.38 -25.55
CA ASN A 279 -16.91 26.24 -24.53
C ASN A 279 -15.90 27.20 -25.16
#